data_AF-W0Q2C9-F1
#
_entry.id   AF-W0Q2C9-F1
#
_cell.length_a   1.000
_cell.length_b   1.000
_cell.length_c   1.000
_cell.angle_alpha   90.00
_cell.angle_beta   90.00
_cell.angle_gamma   90.00
#
_symmetry.space_group_name_H-M   'P 1'
#
loop_
_entity.id
_entity.type
_entity.pdbx_description
1 polymer ?
#
loop_
_entity_poly.entity_id
_entity_poly.type
_entity_poly.pdbx_seq_one_letter_code
_entity_poly.pdbx_strand_id
1 'polypeptide(L)'
;MTTQLDPQLGPLRSEITFTLHTQYAHKLWVGRPMIRNEEGKVTQSSIISVPNCFAMLTQIQRAASEDDPYADDYLIQFEESVINYRKEIQKLTNDIVTLYAKMLPEGISIERCANISPISYPIYVNSQLGYQLLYLLGDFDSLCRSVMTAAHIAIINRAEAQDWIEAGARLIRKCFGIVERYKSSGITRRDYQEKNARYQAAIKRMGYTLSDAVLTGEHRAEFAPFIKQNTTVEEEQSVETHITAQTNESQK
;
A
#
# COMPACT_ATOMS: atom_id res chain seq x y z
N MET A 1 -41.47 7.05 27.87
CA MET A 1 -40.00 7.06 27.85
C MET A 1 -39.57 7.40 26.43
N THR A 2 -39.19 8.65 26.20
CA THR A 2 -38.79 9.16 24.89
C THR A 2 -37.30 8.94 24.74
N THR A 3 -36.90 7.96 23.93
CA THR A 3 -35.51 7.72 23.57
C THR A 3 -35.02 8.90 22.74
N GLN A 4 -34.12 9.71 23.29
CA GLN A 4 -33.43 10.75 22.54
C GLN A 4 -32.63 10.07 21.42
N LEU A 5 -33.01 10.36 20.17
CA LEU A 5 -32.19 10.05 19.01
C LEU A 5 -31.02 11.03 19.01
N ASP A 6 -29.83 10.52 19.29
CA ASP A 6 -28.57 11.26 19.16
C ASP A 6 -28.26 11.44 17.66
N PRO A 7 -28.27 12.66 17.11
CA PRO A 7 -28.13 12.90 15.66
C PRO A 7 -26.69 12.79 15.17
N GLN A 8 -25.82 12.06 15.88
CA GLN A 8 -24.43 11.89 15.46
C GLN A 8 -24.34 10.84 14.34
N LEU A 9 -24.08 11.31 13.13
CA LEU A 9 -23.78 10.46 11.98
C LEU A 9 -22.57 9.57 12.29
N GLY A 10 -22.74 8.26 12.16
CA GLY A 10 -21.64 7.31 12.29
C GLY A 10 -20.64 7.41 11.13
N PRO A 11 -19.42 6.86 11.28
CA PRO A 11 -18.42 6.89 10.22
C PRO A 11 -18.88 6.10 8.99
N LEU A 12 -18.59 6.61 7.80
CA LEU A 12 -18.84 5.90 6.54
C LEU A 12 -18.06 4.58 6.52
N ARG A 13 -18.75 3.47 6.27
CA ARG A 13 -18.14 2.15 6.06
C ARG A 13 -18.53 1.62 4.69
N SER A 14 -17.55 1.34 3.85
CA SER A 14 -17.72 0.56 2.63
C SER A 14 -17.28 -0.87 2.87
N GLU A 15 -18.09 -1.84 2.45
CA GLU A 15 -17.65 -3.23 2.35
C GLU A 15 -16.85 -3.37 1.06
N ILE A 16 -15.52 -3.32 1.15
CA ILE A 16 -14.63 -3.43 0.00
C ILE A 16 -14.18 -4.88 -0.12
N THR A 17 -14.39 -5.47 -1.29
CA THR A 17 -13.95 -6.83 -1.61
C THR A 17 -12.90 -6.78 -2.71
N PHE A 18 -11.79 -7.49 -2.50
CA PHE A 18 -10.71 -7.62 -3.48
C PHE A 18 -10.63 -9.05 -4.00
N THR A 19 -10.76 -9.22 -5.31
CA THR A 19 -10.86 -10.53 -5.95
C THR A 19 -9.60 -10.82 -6.77
N LEU A 20 -8.97 -11.96 -6.48
CA LEU A 20 -7.80 -12.48 -7.19
C LEU A 20 -8.19 -13.66 -8.07
N HIS A 21 -7.77 -13.62 -9.33
CA HIS A 21 -8.05 -14.69 -10.28
C HIS A 21 -6.87 -15.66 -10.44
N THR A 22 -5.64 -15.24 -10.15
CA THR A 22 -4.45 -16.06 -10.39
C THR A 22 -3.82 -16.60 -9.11
N GLN A 23 -3.32 -17.84 -9.20
CA GLN A 23 -2.55 -18.45 -8.12
C GLN A 23 -1.25 -17.68 -7.79
N TYR A 24 -0.72 -16.92 -8.75
CA TYR A 24 0.50 -16.14 -8.58
C TYR A 24 0.26 -14.94 -7.67
N ALA A 25 -0.80 -14.17 -7.91
CA ALA A 25 -1.21 -13.09 -7.01
C ALA A 25 -1.65 -13.65 -5.64
N HIS A 26 -2.39 -14.77 -5.62
CA HIS A 26 -2.79 -15.44 -4.38
C HIS A 26 -1.58 -15.86 -3.52
N LYS A 27 -0.51 -16.38 -4.12
CA LYS A 27 0.72 -16.74 -3.39
C LYS A 27 1.41 -15.53 -2.77
N LEU A 28 1.36 -14.35 -3.42
CA LEU A 28 1.86 -13.10 -2.83
C LEU A 28 0.95 -12.62 -1.69
N TRP A 29 -0.37 -12.82 -1.82
CA TRP A 29 -1.33 -12.52 -0.77
C TRP A 29 -1.02 -13.32 0.50
N VAL A 30 -0.89 -14.64 0.38
CA VAL A 30 -0.65 -15.53 1.53
C VAL A 30 0.79 -15.45 2.04
N GLY A 31 1.76 -15.19 1.16
CA GLY A 31 3.18 -15.26 1.48
C GLY A 31 3.63 -16.69 1.77
N ARG A 32 4.77 -16.83 2.47
CA ARG A 32 5.34 -18.13 2.84
C ARG A 32 6.04 -18.05 4.20
N PRO A 33 5.72 -18.91 5.17
CA PRO A 33 6.41 -18.91 6.45
C PRO A 33 7.85 -19.43 6.33
N MET A 34 8.68 -19.03 7.28
CA MET A 34 10.01 -19.61 7.48
C MET A 34 9.86 -21.01 8.08
N ILE A 35 10.59 -21.98 7.54
CA ILE A 35 10.66 -23.34 8.08
C ILE A 35 12.07 -23.59 8.60
N ARG A 36 12.15 -24.19 9.79
CA ARG A 36 13.39 -24.62 10.42
C ARG A 36 13.37 -26.14 10.60
N ASN A 37 14.53 -26.78 10.49
CA ASN A 37 14.67 -28.18 10.86
C ASN A 37 14.70 -28.35 12.39
N GLU A 38 14.73 -29.60 12.87
CA GLU A 38 14.80 -29.96 14.30
C GLU A 38 16.02 -29.35 15.02
N GLU A 39 17.09 -29.05 14.27
CA GLU A 39 18.33 -28.41 14.74
C GLU A 39 18.24 -26.87 14.76
N GLY A 40 17.09 -26.29 14.39
CA GLY A 40 16.87 -24.84 14.36
C GLY A 40 17.42 -24.09 13.13
N LYS A 41 18.04 -24.80 12.18
CA LYS A 41 18.56 -24.23 10.92
C LYS A 41 17.42 -23.94 9.95
N VAL A 42 17.45 -22.75 9.34
CA VAL A 42 16.46 -22.34 8.33
C VAL A 42 16.63 -23.21 7.08
N THR A 43 15.61 -24.01 6.78
CA THR A 43 15.53 -24.82 5.55
C THR A 43 14.77 -24.07 4.45
N GLN A 44 13.88 -23.16 4.82
CA GLN A 44 13.12 -22.35 3.89
C GLN A 44 12.94 -20.93 4.43
N SER A 45 13.41 -19.94 3.68
CA SER A 45 13.22 -18.52 4.01
C SER A 45 11.77 -18.09 3.85
N SER A 46 11.32 -17.21 4.74
CA SER A 46 10.01 -16.58 4.65
C SER A 46 9.89 -15.69 3.41
N ILE A 47 8.67 -15.59 2.89
CA ILE A 47 8.26 -14.58 1.92
C ILE A 47 7.13 -13.80 2.60
N ILE A 48 7.32 -12.49 2.70
CA ILE A 48 6.31 -11.58 3.25
C ILE A 48 4.98 -11.70 2.47
N SER A 49 3.89 -11.68 3.24
CA SER A 49 2.52 -11.72 2.75
C SER A 49 1.97 -10.29 2.61
N VAL A 50 0.94 -10.10 1.80
CA VAL A 50 0.26 -8.80 1.65
C VAL A 50 -0.32 -8.31 2.99
N PRO A 51 -1.01 -9.14 3.79
CA PRO A 51 -1.45 -8.72 5.13
C PRO A 51 -0.31 -8.30 6.06
N ASN A 52 0.84 -9.01 6.03
CA ASN A 52 2.00 -8.62 6.83
C ASN A 52 2.57 -7.29 6.34
N CYS A 53 2.63 -7.07 5.02
CA CYS A 53 3.03 -5.79 4.45
C CYS A 53 2.11 -4.65 4.90
N PHE A 54 0.78 -4.86 4.98
CA PHE A 54 -0.14 -3.86 5.54
C PHE A 54 0.13 -3.58 7.02
N ALA A 55 0.40 -4.61 7.81
CA ALA A 55 0.71 -4.43 9.23
C ALA A 55 1.98 -3.59 9.40
N MET A 56 3.03 -3.85 8.62
CA MET A 56 4.28 -3.07 8.64
C MET A 56 4.05 -1.63 8.15
N LEU A 57 3.33 -1.45 7.05
CA LEU A 57 2.99 -0.12 6.54
C LEU A 57 2.18 0.69 7.57
N THR A 58 1.25 0.05 8.27
CA THR A 58 0.46 0.68 9.35
C THR A 58 1.37 1.13 10.50
N GLN A 59 2.40 0.37 10.84
CA GLN A 59 3.38 0.77 11.86
C GLN A 59 4.18 1.99 11.43
N ILE A 60 4.61 2.05 10.17
CA ILE A 60 5.32 3.22 9.61
C ILE A 60 4.40 4.44 9.64
N GLN A 61 3.15 4.31 9.18
CA GLN A 61 2.19 5.40 9.22
C GLN A 61 1.91 5.90 10.64
N ARG A 62 1.81 4.98 11.61
CA ARG A 62 1.69 5.37 13.01
C ARG A 62 2.90 6.19 13.47
N ALA A 63 4.11 5.74 13.19
CA ALA A 63 5.32 6.48 13.56
C ALA A 63 5.40 7.85 12.88
N ALA A 64 5.00 7.96 11.60
CA ALA A 64 4.90 9.24 10.90
C ALA A 64 3.86 10.17 11.55
N SER A 65 2.72 9.63 12.02
CA SER A 65 1.72 10.40 12.76
C SER A 65 2.22 10.87 14.14
N GLU A 66 3.20 10.17 14.70
CA GLU A 66 3.89 10.50 15.96
C GLU A 66 5.13 11.38 15.71
N ASP A 67 5.20 12.02 14.54
CA ASP A 67 6.24 12.96 14.10
C ASP A 67 7.64 12.36 13.85
N ASP A 68 7.75 11.06 13.55
CA ASP A 68 9.03 10.43 13.16
C ASP A 68 9.43 10.80 11.71
N PRO A 69 10.52 11.57 11.48
CA PRO A 69 10.91 11.98 10.14
C PRO A 69 11.46 10.83 9.27
N TYR A 70 12.03 9.77 9.87
CA TYR A 70 12.44 8.59 9.12
C TYR A 70 11.23 7.76 8.70
N ALA A 71 10.15 7.78 9.46
CA ALA A 71 8.92 7.13 9.03
C ALA A 71 8.35 7.82 7.78
N ASP A 72 8.34 9.16 7.74
CA ASP A 72 7.91 9.91 6.55
C ASP A 72 8.80 9.62 5.33
N ASP A 73 10.13 9.55 5.50
CA ASP A 73 11.06 9.15 4.43
C ASP A 73 10.72 7.77 3.82
N TYR A 74 10.37 6.79 4.67
CA TYR A 74 9.95 5.48 4.20
C TYR A 74 8.59 5.50 3.50
N LEU A 75 7.64 6.35 3.94
CA LEU A 75 6.36 6.51 3.25
C LEU A 75 6.53 7.15 1.86
N ILE A 76 7.41 8.15 1.73
CA ILE A 76 7.75 8.77 0.43
C ILE A 76 8.31 7.70 -0.52
N GLN A 77 9.36 6.99 -0.08
CA GLN A 77 9.98 5.94 -0.88
C GLN A 77 8.98 4.84 -1.28
N PHE A 78 8.08 4.46 -0.37
CA PHE A 78 7.04 3.49 -0.64
C PHE A 78 6.04 3.99 -1.69
N GLU A 79 5.51 5.19 -1.53
CA GLU A 79 4.54 5.81 -2.45
C GLU A 79 5.11 5.94 -3.87
N GLU A 80 6.29 6.54 -3.99
CA GLU A 80 6.98 6.72 -5.27
C GLU A 80 7.24 5.36 -5.95
N SER A 81 7.73 4.39 -5.17
CA SER A 81 8.05 3.06 -5.69
C SER A 81 6.79 2.31 -6.13
N VAL A 82 5.71 2.36 -5.35
CA VAL A 82 4.44 1.71 -5.73
C VAL A 82 3.90 2.32 -7.02
N ILE A 83 3.85 3.66 -7.12
CA ILE A 83 3.38 4.35 -8.33
C ILE A 83 4.23 3.96 -9.54
N ASN A 84 5.55 3.93 -9.39
CA ASN A 84 6.46 3.53 -10.45
C ASN A 84 6.26 2.05 -10.86
N TYR A 85 6.20 1.14 -9.91
CA TYR A 85 6.02 -0.29 -10.19
C TYR A 85 4.66 -0.60 -10.81
N ARG A 86 3.61 0.15 -10.48
CA ARG A 86 2.32 0.05 -11.18
C ARG A 86 2.46 0.39 -12.65
N LYS A 87 3.16 1.48 -12.98
CA LYS A 87 3.46 1.85 -14.38
C LYS A 87 4.26 0.76 -15.09
N GLU A 88 5.26 0.18 -14.43
CA GLU A 88 6.06 -0.91 -15.01
C GLU A 88 5.22 -2.18 -15.26
N ILE A 89 4.36 -2.60 -14.33
CA ILE A 89 3.46 -3.75 -14.54
C ILE A 89 2.44 -3.48 -15.64
N GLN A 90 1.88 -2.28 -15.70
CA GLN A 90 0.97 -1.89 -16.78
C GLN A 90 1.68 -1.91 -18.13
N LYS A 91 2.94 -1.47 -18.21
CA LYS A 91 3.75 -1.60 -19.42
C LYS A 91 3.93 -3.05 -19.82
N LEU A 92 4.33 -3.93 -18.89
CA LEU A 92 4.45 -5.37 -19.17
C LEU A 92 3.13 -5.97 -19.69
N THR A 93 2.01 -5.54 -19.10
CA THR A 93 0.67 -5.98 -19.51
C THR A 93 0.34 -5.51 -20.93
N ASN A 94 0.66 -4.26 -21.26
CA ASN A 94 0.44 -3.71 -22.60
C ASN A 94 1.34 -4.38 -23.64
N ASP A 95 2.59 -4.68 -23.29
CA ASP A 95 3.54 -5.36 -24.19
C ASP A 95 3.03 -6.75 -24.56
N ILE A 96 2.54 -7.53 -23.59
CA ILE A 96 1.99 -8.86 -23.87
C ILE A 96 0.65 -8.79 -24.61
N VAL A 97 -0.21 -7.81 -24.30
CA VAL A 97 -1.47 -7.58 -25.03
C VAL A 97 -1.22 -7.19 -26.49
N THR A 98 -0.20 -6.37 -26.73
CA THR A 98 0.22 -5.99 -28.09
C THR A 98 0.75 -7.20 -28.86
N LEU A 99 1.48 -8.09 -28.18
CA LEU A 99 1.91 -9.36 -28.78
C LEU A 99 0.71 -10.23 -29.20
N TYR A 100 -0.37 -10.30 -28.39
CA TYR A 100 -1.61 -10.99 -28.80
C TYR A 100 -2.18 -10.40 -30.08
N ALA A 101 -2.36 -9.08 -30.09
CA ALA A 101 -3.01 -8.38 -31.19
C ALA A 101 -2.27 -8.60 -32.52
N LYS A 102 -0.94 -8.76 -32.47
CA LYS A 102 -0.11 -9.00 -33.67
C LYS A 102 -0.18 -10.44 -34.20
N MET A 103 -0.34 -11.42 -33.31
CA MET A 103 -0.23 -12.84 -33.68
C MET A 103 -1.59 -13.53 -33.87
N LEU A 104 -2.68 -12.93 -33.38
CA LEU A 104 -4.02 -13.48 -33.54
C LEU A 104 -4.52 -13.33 -34.99
N PRO A 105 -5.05 -14.40 -35.60
CA PRO A 105 -5.79 -14.29 -36.85
C PRO A 105 -7.03 -13.41 -36.70
N GLU A 106 -7.44 -12.72 -37.77
CA GLU A 106 -8.59 -11.79 -37.78
C GLU A 106 -9.91 -12.44 -37.33
N GLY A 107 -10.06 -13.76 -37.49
CA GLY A 107 -11.26 -14.50 -37.06
C GLY A 107 -11.32 -14.86 -35.57
N ILE A 108 -10.29 -14.54 -34.76
CA ILE A 108 -10.23 -14.90 -33.34
C ILE A 108 -10.28 -13.64 -32.47
N SER A 109 -11.36 -13.48 -31.72
CA SER A 109 -11.50 -12.48 -30.67
C SER A 109 -11.34 -13.12 -29.28
N ILE A 110 -10.54 -12.50 -28.41
CA ILE A 110 -10.33 -13.00 -27.05
C ILE A 110 -10.78 -11.93 -26.05
N GLU A 111 -11.73 -12.31 -25.19
CA GLU A 111 -12.14 -11.49 -24.06
C GLU A 111 -11.17 -11.64 -22.88
N ARG A 112 -11.28 -10.72 -21.91
CA ARG A 112 -10.46 -10.78 -20.70
C ARG A 112 -10.72 -12.09 -19.95
N CYS A 113 -9.73 -12.98 -19.94
CA CYS A 113 -9.80 -14.24 -19.22
C CYS A 113 -10.06 -14.00 -17.72
N ALA A 114 -11.00 -14.74 -17.14
CA ALA A 114 -11.31 -14.70 -15.72
C ALA A 114 -11.34 -16.14 -15.17
N ASN A 115 -10.81 -16.31 -13.96
CA ASN A 115 -10.94 -17.58 -13.26
C ASN A 115 -12.41 -17.85 -12.92
N ILE A 116 -12.89 -19.05 -13.21
CA ILE A 116 -14.26 -19.53 -12.93
C ILE A 116 -14.58 -19.64 -11.44
N SER A 117 -13.54 -19.73 -10.59
CA SER A 117 -13.66 -19.76 -9.13
C SER A 117 -12.58 -18.89 -8.51
N PRO A 118 -12.69 -17.55 -8.62
CA PRO A 118 -11.71 -16.63 -8.07
C PRO A 118 -11.80 -16.59 -6.53
N ILE A 119 -10.74 -16.09 -5.88
CA ILE A 119 -10.68 -15.94 -4.43
C ILE A 119 -10.95 -14.49 -4.08
N SER A 120 -11.91 -14.24 -3.20
CA SER A 120 -12.30 -12.90 -2.75
C SER A 120 -11.92 -12.68 -1.29
N TYR A 121 -11.30 -11.53 -1.01
CA TYR A 121 -10.90 -11.10 0.33
C TYR A 121 -11.68 -9.85 0.74
N PRO A 122 -12.30 -9.83 1.93
CA PRO A 122 -12.78 -8.58 2.50
C PRO A 122 -11.57 -7.71 2.90
N ILE A 123 -11.62 -6.44 2.53
CA ILE A 123 -10.53 -5.49 2.73
C ILE A 123 -10.88 -4.53 3.86
N TYR A 124 -10.01 -4.50 4.88
CA TYR A 124 -10.08 -3.60 6.03
C TYR A 124 -8.82 -2.75 6.12
N VAL A 125 -8.48 -2.08 5.03
CA VAL A 125 -7.28 -1.24 4.94
C VAL A 125 -7.67 0.21 5.26
N ASN A 126 -7.05 0.77 6.30
CA ASN A 126 -7.36 2.11 6.83
C ASN A 126 -6.41 3.20 6.30
N SER A 127 -5.80 2.98 5.15
CA SER A 127 -4.72 3.80 4.62
C SER A 127 -4.70 3.82 3.10
N GLN A 128 -4.61 5.01 2.51
CA GLN A 128 -4.58 5.19 1.05
C GLN A 128 -3.34 4.51 0.43
N LEU A 129 -2.19 4.54 1.12
CA LEU A 129 -0.98 3.82 0.70
C LEU A 129 -1.20 2.29 0.68
N GLY A 130 -2.00 1.76 1.60
CA GLY A 130 -2.43 0.36 1.55
C GLY A 130 -3.29 0.06 0.32
N TYR A 131 -4.18 0.97 -0.08
CA TYR A 131 -4.92 0.81 -1.34
C TYR A 131 -4.01 0.87 -2.58
N GLN A 132 -2.98 1.72 -2.58
CA GLN A 132 -1.99 1.72 -3.67
C GLN A 132 -1.29 0.36 -3.81
N LEU A 133 -0.99 -0.31 -2.70
CA LEU A 133 -0.46 -1.68 -2.72
C LEU A 133 -1.48 -2.71 -3.25
N LEU A 134 -2.76 -2.60 -2.87
CA LEU A 134 -3.83 -3.45 -3.43
C LEU A 134 -3.94 -3.27 -4.93
N TYR A 135 -3.90 -2.02 -5.41
CA TYR A 135 -3.96 -1.75 -6.84
C TYR A 135 -2.76 -2.32 -7.58
N LEU A 136 -1.56 -2.19 -7.02
CA LEU A 136 -0.35 -2.82 -7.56
C LEU A 136 -0.49 -4.36 -7.67
N LEU A 137 -1.06 -5.01 -6.65
CA LEU A 137 -1.33 -6.44 -6.69
C LEU A 137 -2.42 -6.81 -7.73
N GLY A 138 -3.44 -5.97 -7.89
CA GLY A 138 -4.49 -6.16 -8.91
C GLY A 138 -3.97 -5.97 -10.34
N ASP A 139 -3.06 -5.03 -10.54
CA ASP A 139 -2.33 -4.83 -11.80
C ASP A 139 -1.50 -6.10 -12.10
N PHE A 140 -0.82 -6.67 -11.10
CA PHE A 140 -0.07 -7.93 -11.24
C PHE A 140 -0.97 -9.14 -11.56
N ASP A 141 -2.13 -9.27 -10.90
CA ASP A 141 -3.09 -10.33 -11.19
C ASP A 141 -3.58 -10.22 -12.66
N SER A 142 -3.77 -9.00 -13.15
CA SER A 142 -4.14 -8.73 -14.55
C SER A 142 -3.03 -9.07 -15.55
N LEU A 143 -1.77 -8.77 -15.22
CA LEU A 143 -0.62 -9.22 -16.00
C LEU A 143 -0.59 -10.75 -16.09
N CYS A 144 -0.71 -11.44 -14.96
CA CYS A 144 -0.67 -12.90 -14.91
C CYS A 144 -1.79 -13.54 -15.76
N ARG A 145 -3.02 -13.00 -15.69
CA ARG A 145 -4.14 -13.48 -16.53
C ARG A 145 -3.84 -13.35 -18.01
N SER A 146 -3.28 -12.21 -18.42
CA SER A 146 -2.87 -11.98 -19.79
C SER A 146 -1.83 -13.04 -20.18
N VAL A 147 -0.70 -13.10 -19.48
CA VAL A 147 0.39 -14.04 -19.76
C VAL A 147 -0.06 -15.51 -19.80
N MET A 148 -0.96 -15.92 -18.90
CA MET A 148 -1.53 -17.27 -18.92
C MET A 148 -2.38 -17.52 -20.16
N THR A 149 -3.14 -16.52 -20.59
CA THR A 149 -3.91 -16.57 -21.84
C THR A 149 -2.96 -16.74 -23.03
N ALA A 150 -1.89 -15.94 -23.10
CA ALA A 150 -0.83 -16.05 -24.11
C ALA A 150 -0.33 -17.48 -24.32
N ALA A 151 0.01 -18.12 -23.19
CA ALA A 151 0.58 -19.45 -23.17
C ALA A 151 -0.46 -20.49 -23.56
N HIS A 152 -1.72 -20.31 -23.13
CA HIS A 152 -2.81 -21.22 -23.43
C HIS A 152 -3.14 -21.27 -24.93
N ILE A 153 -3.09 -20.12 -25.62
CA ILE A 153 -3.34 -20.02 -27.06
C ILE A 153 -2.06 -20.09 -27.91
N ALA A 154 -0.97 -20.59 -27.35
CA ALA A 154 0.31 -20.84 -28.03
C ALA A 154 0.96 -19.59 -28.69
N ILE A 155 0.74 -18.39 -28.13
CA ILE A 155 1.46 -17.17 -28.55
C ILE A 155 2.88 -17.13 -27.97
N ILE A 156 3.03 -17.61 -26.73
CA ILE A 156 4.32 -17.77 -26.07
C ILE A 156 4.43 -19.17 -25.50
N ASN A 157 5.66 -19.61 -25.26
CA ASN A 157 5.90 -20.87 -24.59
C ASN A 157 5.86 -20.72 -23.05
N ARG A 158 5.94 -21.85 -22.35
CA ARG A 158 5.85 -21.90 -20.88
C ARG A 158 7.03 -21.21 -20.17
N ALA A 159 8.24 -21.25 -20.75
CA ALA A 159 9.41 -20.61 -20.16
C ALA A 159 9.26 -19.08 -20.24
N GLU A 160 8.89 -18.56 -21.41
CA GLU A 160 8.60 -17.14 -21.60
C GLU A 160 7.50 -16.67 -20.64
N ALA A 161 6.40 -17.42 -20.52
CA ALA A 161 5.33 -17.10 -19.59
C ALA A 161 5.83 -16.97 -18.14
N GLN A 162 6.73 -17.87 -17.72
CA GLN A 162 7.33 -17.81 -16.39
C GLN A 162 8.20 -16.56 -16.22
N ASP A 163 8.94 -16.14 -17.25
CA ASP A 163 9.77 -14.95 -17.22
C ASP A 163 8.94 -13.67 -17.06
N TRP A 164 7.84 -13.54 -17.80
CA TRP A 164 6.90 -12.42 -17.66
C TRP A 164 6.28 -12.34 -16.27
N ILE A 165 5.81 -13.48 -15.74
CA ILE A 165 5.22 -13.54 -14.40
C ILE A 165 6.26 -13.19 -13.33
N GLU A 166 7.48 -13.72 -13.44
CA GLU A 166 8.53 -13.42 -12.48
C GLU A 166 8.99 -11.96 -12.58
N ALA A 167 8.97 -11.35 -13.78
CA ALA A 167 9.22 -9.91 -13.94
C ALA A 167 8.22 -9.06 -13.15
N GLY A 168 6.92 -9.34 -13.25
CA GLY A 168 5.90 -8.66 -12.44
C GLY A 168 6.06 -8.95 -10.95
N ALA A 169 6.29 -10.21 -10.56
CA ALA A 169 6.40 -10.61 -9.16
C ALA A 169 7.60 -9.96 -8.46
N ARG A 170 8.72 -9.77 -9.18
CA ARG A 170 9.90 -9.05 -8.65
C ARG A 170 9.57 -7.62 -8.24
N LEU A 171 8.70 -6.92 -8.98
CA LEU A 171 8.30 -5.54 -8.65
C LEU A 171 7.50 -5.48 -7.34
N ILE A 172 6.58 -6.43 -7.15
CA ILE A 172 5.85 -6.55 -5.87
C ILE A 172 6.80 -6.81 -4.71
N ARG A 173 7.76 -7.75 -4.87
CA ARG A 173 8.72 -8.08 -3.81
C ARG A 173 9.68 -6.93 -3.51
N LYS A 174 10.06 -6.13 -4.52
CA LYS A 174 10.84 -4.90 -4.30
C LYS A 174 10.08 -3.89 -3.44
N CYS A 175 8.78 -3.71 -3.69
CA CYS A 175 7.92 -2.87 -2.87
C CYS A 175 7.85 -3.37 -1.42
N PHE A 176 7.63 -4.66 -1.21
CA PHE A 176 7.63 -5.24 0.13
C PHE A 176 8.95 -5.02 0.88
N GLY A 177 10.07 -5.13 0.17
CA GLY A 177 11.39 -4.89 0.74
C GLY A 177 11.56 -3.48 1.33
N ILE A 178 10.80 -2.48 0.87
CA ILE A 178 10.86 -1.11 1.44
C ILE A 178 10.35 -1.12 2.88
N VAL A 179 9.16 -1.68 3.11
CA VAL A 179 8.58 -1.72 4.47
C VAL A 179 9.34 -2.69 5.37
N GLU A 180 9.90 -3.78 4.83
CA GLU A 180 10.70 -4.73 5.61
C GLU A 180 11.99 -4.13 6.19
N ARG A 181 12.55 -3.12 5.53
CA ARG A 181 13.79 -2.46 5.99
C ARG A 181 13.53 -1.39 7.05
N TYR A 182 12.28 -0.98 7.26
CA TYR A 182 11.96 0.09 8.19
C TYR A 182 12.37 -0.27 9.63
N LYS A 183 12.96 0.72 10.29
CA LYS A 183 13.26 0.70 11.72
C LYS A 183 12.86 2.05 12.29
N SER A 184 12.09 2.05 13.38
CA SER A 184 11.72 3.31 14.03
C SER A 184 12.96 4.07 14.49
N SER A 185 12.99 5.37 14.18
CA SER A 185 14.08 6.24 14.60
C SER A 185 13.93 6.68 16.05
N GLY A 186 12.69 6.70 16.56
CA GLY A 186 12.40 7.14 17.93
C GLY A 186 12.82 8.58 18.19
N ILE A 187 12.91 9.40 17.14
CA ILE A 187 13.10 10.84 17.20
C ILE A 187 11.88 11.53 16.59
N THR A 188 11.72 12.80 16.94
CA THR A 188 10.73 13.73 16.41
C THR A 188 11.43 14.85 15.65
N ARG A 189 10.70 15.66 14.88
CA ARG A 189 11.28 16.84 14.21
C ARG A 189 11.79 17.88 15.21
N ARG A 190 11.23 17.90 16.42
CA ARG A 190 11.74 18.71 17.53
C ARG A 190 13.16 18.32 17.93
N ASP A 191 13.47 17.02 17.99
CA ASP A 191 14.82 16.54 18.31
C ASP A 191 15.85 17.03 17.27
N TYR A 192 15.44 17.14 16.00
CA TYR A 192 16.24 17.74 14.92
C TYR A 192 16.43 19.24 15.13
N GLN A 193 15.36 19.99 15.40
CA GLN A 193 15.43 21.45 15.63
C GLN A 193 16.36 21.81 16.80
N GLU A 194 16.27 21.05 17.90
CA GLU A 194 17.12 21.21 19.08
C GLU A 194 18.54 20.63 18.89
N LYS A 195 18.77 19.91 17.79
CA LYS A 195 20.01 19.16 17.48
C LYS A 195 20.52 18.32 18.66
N ASN A 196 19.59 17.69 19.36
CA ASN A 196 19.89 17.05 20.64
C ASN A 196 20.63 15.70 20.50
N ALA A 197 21.04 15.12 21.62
CA ALA A 197 21.78 13.86 21.64
C ALA A 197 21.00 12.68 21.02
N ARG A 198 19.65 12.68 21.10
CA ARG A 198 18.80 11.63 20.49
C ARG A 198 18.88 11.69 18.97
N TYR A 199 18.83 12.89 18.39
CA TYR A 199 18.99 13.09 16.95
C TYR A 199 20.34 12.57 16.44
N GLN A 200 21.44 12.93 17.12
CA GLN A 200 22.78 12.47 16.74
C GLN A 200 22.93 10.94 16.86
N ALA A 201 22.37 10.34 17.92
CA ALA A 201 22.37 8.90 18.10
C ALA A 201 21.53 8.18 17.01
N ALA A 202 20.40 8.76 16.61
CA ALA A 202 19.55 8.22 15.55
C ALA A 202 20.28 8.20 14.21
N ILE A 203 20.95 9.29 13.80
CA ILE A 203 21.75 9.32 12.56
C ILE A 203 22.79 8.19 12.56
N LYS A 204 23.53 8.02 13.66
CA LYS A 204 24.54 6.96 13.76
C LYS A 204 23.95 5.56 13.65
N ARG A 205 22.75 5.34 14.21
CA ARG A 205 22.06 4.04 14.17
C ARG A 205 21.43 3.76 12.81
N MET A 206 20.84 4.77 12.18
CA MET A 206 20.18 4.64 10.87
C MET A 206 21.20 4.55 9.74
N GLY A 207 22.38 5.17 9.90
CA GLY A 207 23.49 5.07 8.95
C GLY A 207 23.39 6.01 7.76
N TYR A 208 22.42 6.92 7.75
CA TYR A 208 22.25 7.98 6.74
C TYR A 208 21.58 9.21 7.35
N THR A 209 21.69 10.34 6.67
CA THR A 209 21.02 11.59 7.03
C THR A 209 19.89 11.88 6.05
N LEU A 210 18.76 12.32 6.58
CA LEU A 210 17.61 12.75 5.79
C LEU A 210 17.86 14.11 5.13
N SER A 211 17.12 14.41 4.06
CA SER A 211 17.11 15.75 3.48
C SER A 211 16.45 16.74 4.42
N ASP A 212 16.84 18.01 4.33
CA ASP A 212 16.30 19.06 5.20
C ASP A 212 14.77 19.18 5.04
N ALA A 213 14.25 19.06 3.81
CA ALA A 213 12.82 19.10 3.53
C ALA A 213 12.02 17.99 4.25
N VAL A 214 12.59 16.79 4.44
CA VAL A 214 11.92 15.72 5.20
C VAL A 214 12.02 15.98 6.71
N LEU A 215 13.16 16.48 7.17
CA LEU A 215 13.43 16.82 8.57
C LEU A 215 12.57 18.01 9.06
N THR A 216 12.28 18.97 8.20
CA THR A 216 11.35 20.08 8.49
C THR A 216 9.90 19.70 8.30
N GLY A 217 9.62 18.62 7.55
CA GLY A 217 8.26 18.17 7.22
C GLY A 217 7.65 18.89 6.02
N GLU A 218 8.43 19.69 5.29
CA GLU A 218 8.03 20.30 4.02
C GLU A 218 7.78 19.25 2.92
N HIS A 219 8.54 18.16 2.94
CA HIS A 219 8.37 17.04 2.04
C HIS A 219 7.90 15.80 2.82
N ARG A 220 6.69 15.34 2.49
CA ARG A 220 6.03 14.14 3.02
C ARG A 220 5.32 13.44 1.87
N ALA A 221 5.01 12.15 2.03
CA ALA A 221 4.19 11.42 1.05
C ALA A 221 2.84 12.12 0.87
N GLU A 222 2.28 12.09 -0.33
CA GLU A 222 0.98 12.71 -0.66
C GLU A 222 -0.13 12.17 0.25
N PHE A 223 -0.08 10.87 0.56
CA PHE A 223 -0.99 10.22 1.48
C PHE A 223 -0.41 9.96 2.88
N ALA A 224 0.55 10.77 3.34
CA ALA A 224 1.06 10.69 4.70
C ALA A 224 -0.03 11.03 5.73
N PRO A 225 -0.05 10.38 6.91
CA PRO A 225 -1.00 10.71 7.96
C PRO A 225 -0.70 12.09 8.56
N PHE A 226 -1.72 12.73 9.13
CA PHE A 226 -1.52 13.96 9.89
C PHE A 226 -0.59 13.72 11.09
N ILE A 227 0.30 14.68 11.33
CA ILE A 227 1.15 14.68 12.51
C ILE A 227 0.29 15.12 13.70
N LYS A 228 0.23 14.30 14.74
CA LYS A 228 -0.50 14.63 15.96
C LYS A 228 0.18 15.81 16.62
N GLN A 229 -0.55 16.91 16.79
CA GLN A 229 -0.10 17.96 17.70
C GLN A 229 -0.22 17.40 19.12
N ASN A 230 0.90 17.32 19.84
CA ASN A 230 0.87 17.06 21.28
C ASN A 230 0.35 18.33 21.97
N THR A 231 -0.93 18.63 21.79
CA THR A 231 -1.62 19.58 22.66
C THR A 231 -1.78 18.88 24.00
N THR A 232 -1.00 19.32 24.97
CA THR A 232 -1.29 19.02 26.36
C THR A 232 -2.54 19.83 26.70
N VAL A 233 -3.56 19.18 27.27
CA VAL A 233 -4.75 19.77 27.93
C VAL A 233 -5.96 20.13 27.04
N GLU A 234 -7.10 19.50 27.38
CA GLU A 234 -8.49 19.98 27.38
C GLU A 234 -8.87 21.11 26.39
N GLU A 235 -9.24 20.79 25.14
CA GLU A 235 -9.96 21.76 24.28
C GLU A 235 -10.52 21.08 23.00
N GLU A 236 -11.42 20.10 23.15
CA GLU A 236 -12.27 19.61 22.05
C GLU A 236 -13.78 19.83 22.32
N GLN A 237 -14.13 20.82 23.16
CA GLN A 237 -15.53 21.16 23.45
C GLN A 237 -15.99 22.58 23.05
N SER A 238 -15.18 23.39 22.37
CA SER A 238 -15.51 24.82 22.21
C SER A 238 -15.59 25.37 20.79
N VAL A 239 -15.38 24.58 19.72
CA VAL A 239 -15.35 25.16 18.36
C VAL A 239 -16.25 24.43 17.37
N GLU A 240 -17.56 24.39 17.67
CA GLU A 240 -18.59 24.33 16.62
C GLU A 240 -19.94 24.90 17.10
N THR A 241 -19.89 26.06 17.77
CA THR A 241 -21.06 26.93 17.91
C THR A 241 -20.70 28.29 17.35
N HIS A 242 -20.94 28.50 16.06
CA HIS A 242 -21.37 29.78 15.47
C HIS A 242 -21.46 29.69 13.94
N ILE A 243 -22.55 29.10 13.44
CA ILE A 243 -23.17 29.57 12.20
C ILE A 243 -24.66 29.75 12.48
N THR A 244 -25.02 30.95 12.95
CA THR A 244 -26.40 31.39 13.07
C THR A 244 -26.91 31.74 11.68
N ALA A 245 -27.69 30.86 11.05
CA ALA A 245 -28.49 31.23 9.88
C ALA A 245 -29.81 31.83 10.36
N GLN A 246 -29.83 33.15 10.54
CA GLN A 246 -31.07 33.92 10.45
C GLN A 246 -31.47 34.00 8.97
N THR A 247 -32.63 33.47 8.61
CA THR A 247 -33.36 33.95 7.42
C THR A 247 -34.87 33.83 7.62
N ASN A 248 -35.42 34.95 8.09
CA ASN A 248 -36.73 35.54 7.84
C ASN A 248 -37.91 34.65 7.43
N GLU A 249 -38.88 34.56 8.34
CA GLU A 249 -40.29 34.59 8.01
C GLU A 249 -40.65 35.93 7.33
N SER A 250 -41.40 35.88 6.23
CA SER A 250 -42.24 36.99 5.79
C SER A 250 -43.40 36.45 4.96
N GLN A 251 -44.59 36.64 5.53
CA GLN A 251 -45.90 36.34 4.99
C GLN A 251 -46.22 37.22 3.77
N LYS A 252 -46.86 36.64 2.76
CA LYS A 252 -48.18 37.10 2.27
C LYS A 252 -48.89 36.02 1.48
#